data_AF-A0A9D4F9D0-F1
#
_entry.id   AF-A0A9D4F9D0-F1
#
_cell.length_a   1.000
_cell.length_b   1.000
_cell.length_c   1.000
_cell.angle_alpha   90.00
_cell.angle_beta   90.00
_cell.angle_gamma   90.00
#
_symmetry.space_group_name_H-M   'P 1'
#
loop_
_entity.id
_entity.type
_entity.pdbx_description
1 polymer ?
#
loop_
_entity_poly.entity_id
_entity_poly.type
_entity_poly.pdbx_seq_one_letter_code
_entity_poly.pdbx_strand_id
1 'polypeptide(L)' 'MELEGLKRALSNLFNNGLNVSDLVTDRHVQVRKFMREEMGRVRHWFDAWHMAKGTFLTFLLLKENLLIY' A
#
# COMPACT_ATOMS: atom_id res chain seq x y z
N MET A 1 13.72 1.12 0.61
CA MET A 1 13.65 2.22 1.62
C MET A 1 12.29 2.30 2.29
N GLU A 2 11.18 2.15 1.55
CA GLU A 2 9.82 2.26 2.11
C GLU A 2 9.53 1.32 3.29
N LEU A 3 9.91 0.04 3.20
CA LEU A 3 9.70 -0.92 4.28
C LEU A 3 10.41 -0.49 5.58
N GLU A 4 11.67 -0.08 5.48
CA GLU A 4 12.45 0.35 6.66
C GLU A 4 11.87 1.65 7.26
N GLY A 5 11.40 2.58 6.42
CA GLY A 5 10.68 3.76 6.88
C GLY A 5 9.42 3.40 7.67
N LEU A 6 8.61 2.47 7.12
CA LEU A 6 7.40 1.99 7.79
C LEU A 6 7.71 1.30 9.13
N LYS A 7 8.71 0.42 9.16
CA LYS A 7 9.14 -0.28 10.39
C LYS A 7 9.53 0.71 11.49
N ARG A 8 10.32 1.74 11.14
CA ARG A 8 10.74 2.78 12.09
C ARG A 8 9.56 3.62 12.57
N ALA A 9 8.63 3.98 11.68
CA ALA A 9 7.44 4.73 12.05
C ALA A 9 6.53 3.93 13.00
N LEU A 10 6.24 2.68 12.67
CA LEU A 10 5.43 1.80 13.52
C LEU A 10 6.09 1.55 14.89
N SER A 11 7.39 1.26 14.89
CA SER A 11 8.13 1.09 16.15
C SER A 11 8.08 2.35 17.00
N ASN A 12 8.19 3.54 16.41
CA ASN A 12 8.05 4.80 17.16
C ASN A 12 6.65 4.94 17.78
N LEU A 13 5.58 4.66 17.02
CA LEU A 13 4.21 4.72 17.54
C LEU A 13 4.00 3.75 18.72
N PHE A 14 4.43 2.49 18.55
CA PHE A 14 4.29 1.46 19.58
C PHE A 14 5.10 1.77 20.83
N ASN A 15 6.34 2.28 20.67
CA ASN A 15 7.19 2.67 21.82
C ASN A 15 6.59 3.85 22.61
N ASN A 16 5.76 4.67 21.98
CA ASN A 16 5.00 5.74 22.65
C ASN A 16 3.64 5.27 23.20
N GLY A 17 3.38 3.96 23.21
CA GLY A 17 2.15 3.37 23.76
C GLY A 17 0.93 3.51 22.85
N LEU A 18 1.10 3.94 21.60
CA LEU A 18 0.00 4.03 20.64
C LEU A 18 -0.26 2.65 20.03
N ASN A 19 -1.53 2.27 19.93
CA ASN A 19 -1.94 1.07 19.22
C ASN A 19 -2.47 1.45 17.83
N VAL A 20 -2.00 0.75 16.79
CA VAL A 20 -2.43 0.98 15.41
C VAL A 20 -3.42 -0.12 15.03
N SER A 21 -4.70 0.23 14.85
CA SER A 21 -5.73 -0.74 14.46
C SER A 21 -5.74 -0.99 12.95
N ASP A 22 -5.57 0.06 12.16
CA ASP A 22 -5.68 0.06 10.71
C ASP A 22 -4.53 0.84 10.10
N LEU A 23 -4.00 0.33 8.98
CA LEU A 23 -2.96 0.98 8.20
C LEU A 23 -3.32 0.91 6.71
N VAL A 24 -3.25 2.04 6.03
CA VAL A 24 -3.41 2.13 4.56
C VAL A 24 -2.04 2.39 3.93
N THR A 25 -1.64 1.59 2.95
CA THR A 25 -0.39 1.83 2.19
C THR A 25 -0.59 1.65 0.69
N ASP A 26 0.40 2.06 -0.10
CA ASP A 26 0.52 1.64 -1.49
C ASP A 26 0.76 0.14 -1.63
N ARG A 27 0.66 -0.37 -2.87
CA ARG A 27 0.85 -1.79 -3.22
C ARG A 27 2.34 -2.19 -3.29
N HIS A 28 3.18 -1.66 -2.41
CA HIS A 28 4.60 -2.03 -2.37
C HIS A 28 4.77 -3.47 -1.88
N VAL A 29 5.44 -4.31 -2.69
CA VAL A 29 5.50 -5.77 -2.49
C VAL A 29 6.09 -6.15 -1.12
N GLN A 30 7.16 -5.48 -0.69
CA GLN A 30 7.80 -5.78 0.58
C GLN A 30 6.95 -5.33 1.78
N VAL A 31 6.22 -4.22 1.66
CA VAL A 31 5.31 -3.72 2.71
C VAL A 31 4.14 -4.67 2.87
N ARG A 32 3.51 -5.09 1.76
CA ARG A 32 2.46 -6.10 1.77
C ARG A 32 2.91 -7.42 2.40
N LYS A 33 4.15 -7.86 2.12
CA LYS A 33 4.72 -9.06 2.73
C LYS A 33 4.86 -8.90 4.24
N PHE A 34 5.51 -7.81 4.65
CA PHE A 34 5.73 -7.48 6.06
C PHE A 34 4.41 -7.37 6.84
N MET A 35 3.42 -6.65 6.31
CA MET A 35 2.14 -6.48 6.99
C MET A 35 1.41 -7.82 7.19
N ARG A 36 1.48 -8.71 6.20
CA ARG A 36 0.88 -10.04 6.27
C ARG A 36 1.60 -10.97 7.26
N GLU A 37 2.93 -10.95 7.27
CA GLU A 37 3.74 -11.93 8.01
C GLU A 37 4.08 -11.48 9.43
N GLU A 38 4.32 -10.18 9.64
CA GLU A 38 4.82 -9.65 10.91
C GLU A 38 3.79 -8.79 11.67
N MET A 39 2.78 -8.23 11.00
CA MET A 39 1.80 -7.30 11.60
C MET A 39 0.37 -7.84 11.63
N GLY A 40 0.18 -9.12 11.98
CA GLY A 40 -1.13 -9.79 11.96
C GLY A 40 -2.23 -9.20 12.86
N ARG A 41 -1.91 -8.27 13.76
CA ARG A 41 -2.89 -7.53 14.59
C ARG A 41 -3.36 -6.22 13.96
N VAL A 42 -2.64 -5.70 12.97
CA VAL A 42 -2.98 -4.46 12.28
C VAL A 42 -3.74 -4.82 11.01
N ARG A 43 -4.94 -4.27 10.83
CA ARG A 43 -5.68 -4.44 9.57
C ARG A 43 -5.01 -3.62 8.49
N HIS A 44 -4.54 -4.29 7.43
CA HIS A 44 -3.84 -3.65 6.33
C HIS A 44 -4.76 -3.45 5.13
N TRP A 45 -4.86 -2.21 4.69
CA TRP A 45 -5.64 -1.76 3.55
C TRP A 45 -4.72 -1.18 2.47
N PHE A 46 -5.19 -1.21 1.22
CA PHE A 46 -4.52 -0.50 0.14
C PHE A 46 -5.17 0.83 -0.13
N ASP A 47 -4.36 1.81 -0.54
CA ASP A 47 -4.85 3.10 -0.98
C ASP A 47 -5.74 2.93 -2.23
N ALA A 48 -7.04 3.17 -2.04
CA ALA A 48 -8.05 3.05 -3.08
C ALA A 48 -7.83 4.04 -4.22
N TRP A 49 -7.31 5.23 -3.93
CA TRP A 49 -7.02 6.25 -4.94
C TRP A 49 -5.93 5.78 -5.90
N HIS A 50 -4.81 5.30 -5.35
CA HIS A 50 -3.71 4.77 -6.16
C HIS A 50 -4.15 3.56 -7.00
N MET A 51 -5.04 2.72 -6.46
CA MET A 51 -5.64 1.62 -7.23
C MET A 51 -6.51 2.13 -8.39
N ALA A 52 -7.42 3.07 -8.11
CA ALA A 52 -8.33 3.61 -9.12
C ALA A 52 -7.57 4.35 -10.24
N LYS A 53 -6.57 5.16 -9.88
CA LYS A 53 -5.73 5.88 -10.84
C LYS A 53 -4.97 4.91 -11.76
N GLY A 54 -4.41 3.84 -11.21
CA GLY A 54 -3.72 2.81 -11.99
C GLY A 54 -4.65 2.17 -13.02
N THR A 55 -5.83 1.72 -12.59
CA THR A 55 -6.82 1.11 -13.49
C THR A 55 -7.31 2.09 -14.56
N PHE A 56 -7.59 3.35 -14.19
CA PHE A 56 -8.01 4.37 -15.13
C PHE A 56 -6.95 4.64 -16.21
N LEU A 57 -5.68 4.79 -15.79
CA LEU A 57 -4.58 5.01 -16.72
C LEU A 57 -4.36 3.80 -17.64
N THR A 58 -4.39 2.58 -17.09
CA THR A 58 -4.29 1.36 -17.90
C THR A 58 -5.42 1.29 -18.93
N PHE A 59 -6.66 1.59 -18.54
CA PHE A 59 -7.79 1.59 -19.46
C PHE A 59 -7.66 2.63 -20.59
N LEU A 60 -7.20 3.84 -20.27
CA LEU A 60 -6.96 4.89 -21.26
C LEU A 60 -5.89 4.48 -22.27
N LEU A 61 -4.77 3.94 -21.79
CA LEU A 61 -3.68 3.44 -22.65
C LEU A 61 -4.14 2.28 -23.54
N LEU A 62 -4.97 1.37 -23.03
CA LEU A 62 -5.53 0.28 -23.83
C LEU A 62 -6.49 0.81 -24.90
N LYS A 63 -7.33 1.81 -24.59
CA LYS A 63 -8.20 2.45 -25.58
C LYS A 63 -7.41 3.11 -26.70
N GLU A 64 -6.34 3.82 -26.38
CA GLU A 64 -5.49 4.48 -27.39
C GLU A 64 -4.76 3.46 -28.27
N ASN A 65 -4.29 2.34 -27.70
CA ASN A 65 -3.65 1.27 -28.48
C ASN A 65 -4.62 0.41 -29.31
N LEU A 66 -5.89 0.30 -28.92
CA LEU A 66 -6.93 -0.40 -29.71
C LEU A 66 -7.48 0.44 -30.87
N LEU A 67 -7.25 1.76 -30.89
CA LEU A 67 -7.70 2.67 -31.95
C LEU A 67 -6.69 2.79 -33.11
N ILE A 68 -5.58 2.06 -33.05
CA ILE A 68 -4.50 2.09 -34.07
C ILE A 68 -4.56 0.87 -35.02
N TYR A 69 -5.66 0.12 -35.00
CA TYR A 69 -5.94 -0.99 -35.94
C TYR A 69 -7.27 -0.77 -36.66
#